data_AF-A0AAW0EMD4-F1
#
_entry.id   AF-A0AAW0EMD4-F1
#
_cell.length_a   1.000
_cell.length_b   1.000
_cell.length_c   1.000
_cell.angle_alpha   90.00
_cell.angle_beta   90.00
_cell.angle_gamma   90.00
#
_symmetry.space_group_name_H-M   'P 1'
#
loop_
_entity.id
_entity.type
_entity.pdbx_description
1 polymer ?
#
loop_
_entity_poly.entity_id
_entity_poly.type
_entity_poly.pdbx_seq_one_letter_code
_entity_poly.pdbx_strand_id
1 'polypeptide(L)'
;MPTDTPSDDQAALIKKLKHACSSYDTASKKYLTAVKELDGAMEAIAIAIRELSQGESNDVVRSRADSLCTAVDRHMASSSVGVSGQSKSRRVSEVAPSNGATYSFVTYMNDFTREISAAIEELKENIKVTEKAKTKHDELVSKYAKKRADVNEMETKLAKKNQGIANNPKFATKVAERDALKTQVEADDERFRATYNVMLQKRSQTLQRVVNGLQTYSVKYYTNLSRTMQS
;
A
#
# COMPACT_ATOMS: atom_id res chain seq x y z
N MET A 1 29.85 21.42 -13.55
CA MET A 1 29.06 20.38 -14.22
C MET A 1 27.99 19.93 -13.23
N PRO A 2 26.70 20.14 -13.53
CA PRO A 2 25.64 19.80 -12.59
C PRO A 2 25.62 18.27 -12.38
N THR A 3 25.61 17.88 -11.10
CA THR A 3 25.68 16.50 -10.60
C THR A 3 24.29 15.90 -10.39
N ASP A 4 23.37 16.11 -11.33
CA ASP A 4 22.07 15.42 -11.28
C ASP A 4 22.24 14.03 -11.89
N THR A 5 22.79 13.12 -11.08
CA THR A 5 22.88 11.70 -11.42
C THR A 5 21.51 11.04 -11.23
N PRO A 6 21.02 10.23 -12.19
CA PRO A 6 19.73 9.50 -12.12
C PRO A 6 19.48 8.69 -10.83
N SER A 7 20.56 8.35 -10.11
CA SER A 7 20.53 7.65 -8.82
C SER A 7 19.84 8.45 -7.70
N ASP A 8 19.94 9.79 -7.72
CA ASP A 8 19.34 10.65 -6.69
C ASP A 8 17.82 10.76 -6.86
N ASP A 9 17.33 10.82 -8.10
CA ASP A 9 15.89 10.82 -8.39
C ASP A 9 15.21 9.53 -7.93
N GLN A 10 15.88 8.39 -8.11
CA GLN A 10 15.39 7.10 -7.68
C GLN A 10 15.34 6.99 -6.16
N ALA A 11 16.38 7.48 -5.45
CA ALA A 11 16.41 7.55 -3.99
C ALA A 11 15.27 8.41 -3.46
N ALA A 12 15.10 9.61 -4.05
CA ALA A 12 14.08 10.56 -3.67
C ALA A 12 12.68 9.97 -3.87
N LEU A 13 12.44 9.24 -4.97
CA LEU A 13 11.15 8.59 -5.19
C LEU A 13 10.86 7.50 -4.16
N ILE A 14 11.81 6.61 -3.87
CA ILE A 14 11.65 5.54 -2.86
C ILE A 14 11.26 6.15 -1.51
N LYS A 15 11.96 7.22 -1.10
CA LYS A 15 11.67 7.95 0.15
C LYS A 15 10.28 8.57 0.13
N LYS A 16 9.89 9.23 -0.97
CA LYS A 16 8.55 9.82 -1.14
C LYS A 16 7.45 8.77 -1.04
N LEU A 17 7.63 7.60 -1.66
CA LEU A 17 6.66 6.51 -1.64
C LEU A 17 6.50 5.89 -0.24
N LYS A 18 7.62 5.71 0.47
CA LYS A 18 7.61 5.24 1.87
C LYS A 18 6.82 6.19 2.77
N HIS A 19 7.07 7.50 2.65
CA HIS A 19 6.29 8.51 3.36
C HIS A 19 4.81 8.47 2.96
N ALA A 20 4.50 8.41 1.67
CA ALA A 20 3.12 8.35 1.18
C ALA A 20 2.35 7.15 1.74
N CYS A 21 2.96 5.96 1.82
CA CYS A 21 2.32 4.79 2.43
C CYS A 21 2.03 5.01 3.91
N SER A 22 2.97 5.58 4.68
CA SER A 22 2.74 5.90 6.10
C SER A 22 1.65 6.96 6.29
N SER A 23 1.62 8.00 5.44
CA SER A 23 0.56 8.99 5.44
C SER A 23 -0.80 8.38 5.12
N TYR A 24 -0.84 7.46 4.15
CA TYR A 24 -2.03 6.71 3.79
C TYR A 24 -2.54 5.85 4.94
N ASP A 25 -1.67 5.10 5.63
CA ASP A 25 -2.05 4.28 6.79
C ASP A 25 -2.68 5.13 7.89
N THR A 26 -2.14 6.32 8.13
CA THR A 26 -2.69 7.27 9.11
C THR A 26 -4.05 7.80 8.67
N ALA A 27 -4.18 8.22 7.42
CA ALA A 27 -5.42 8.78 6.88
C ALA A 27 -6.54 7.73 6.81
N SER A 28 -6.23 6.53 6.35
CA SER A 28 -7.18 5.42 6.26
C SER A 28 -7.70 4.99 7.63
N LYS A 29 -6.84 4.87 8.65
CA LYS A 29 -7.28 4.60 10.03
C LYS A 29 -8.24 5.65 10.54
N LYS A 30 -7.90 6.95 10.38
CA LYS A 30 -8.79 8.05 10.78
C LYS A 30 -10.13 7.99 10.06
N TYR A 31 -10.11 7.71 8.76
CA TYR A 31 -11.32 7.55 7.97
C TYR A 31 -12.19 6.40 8.49
N LEU A 32 -11.63 5.20 8.70
CA LEU A 32 -12.40 4.05 9.18
C LEU A 32 -12.94 4.27 10.60
N THR A 33 -12.21 4.96 11.47
CA THR A 33 -12.72 5.40 12.77
C THR A 33 -13.93 6.32 12.61
N ALA A 34 -13.86 7.31 11.73
CA ALA A 34 -14.98 8.23 11.50
C ALA A 34 -16.21 7.50 10.94
N VAL A 35 -16.02 6.52 10.04
CA VAL A 35 -17.14 5.70 9.54
C VAL A 35 -17.76 4.86 10.66
N LYS A 36 -16.95 4.31 11.56
CA LYS A 36 -17.46 3.59 12.75
C LYS A 36 -18.24 4.51 13.70
N GLU A 37 -17.76 5.72 13.90
CA GLU A 37 -18.44 6.73 14.74
C GLU A 37 -19.77 7.16 14.13
N LEU A 38 -19.86 7.27 12.80
CA LEU A 38 -21.12 7.50 12.10
C LEU A 38 -22.15 6.41 12.42
N ASP A 39 -21.78 5.13 12.29
CA ASP A 39 -22.66 4.01 12.65
C ASP A 39 -23.15 4.10 14.10
N GLY A 40 -22.24 4.36 15.05
CA GLY A 40 -22.59 4.50 16.46
C GLY A 40 -23.52 5.68 16.74
N ALA A 41 -23.30 6.81 16.05
CA ALA A 41 -24.18 7.97 16.16
C ALA A 41 -25.58 7.69 15.58
N MET A 42 -25.65 6.93 14.49
CA MET A 42 -26.94 6.52 13.91
C MET A 42 -27.75 5.63 14.85
N GLU A 43 -27.09 4.67 15.49
CA GLU A 43 -27.72 3.82 16.52
C GLU A 43 -28.25 4.67 17.69
N ALA A 44 -27.45 5.60 18.20
CA ALA A 44 -27.86 6.50 19.27
C ALA A 44 -29.07 7.38 18.90
N ILE A 45 -29.09 7.92 17.67
CA ILE A 45 -30.24 8.69 17.16
C ILE A 45 -31.49 7.81 17.06
N ALA A 46 -31.37 6.57 16.57
CA ALA A 46 -32.50 5.65 16.48
C ALA A 46 -33.08 5.32 17.86
N ILE A 47 -32.23 5.11 18.87
CA ILE A 47 -32.65 4.93 20.27
C ILE A 47 -33.42 6.17 20.76
N ALA A 48 -32.87 7.37 20.55
CA ALA A 48 -33.53 8.61 20.97
C ALA A 48 -34.88 8.82 20.27
N ILE A 49 -34.99 8.50 18.97
CA ILE A 49 -36.27 8.56 18.23
C ILE A 49 -37.29 7.58 18.82
N ARG A 50 -36.85 6.36 19.15
CA ARG A 50 -37.70 5.36 19.80
C ARG A 50 -38.20 5.86 21.16
N GLU A 51 -37.35 6.48 21.96
CA GLU A 51 -37.74 7.10 23.24
C GLU A 51 -38.75 8.24 23.05
N LEU A 52 -38.51 9.14 22.09
CA LEU A 52 -39.42 10.25 21.78
C LEU A 52 -40.79 9.78 21.28
N SER A 53 -40.86 8.62 20.62
CA SER A 53 -42.11 8.05 20.11
C SER A 53 -43.00 7.45 21.21
N GLN A 54 -42.49 7.28 22.42
CA GLN A 54 -43.25 6.70 23.53
C GLN A 54 -44.40 7.64 23.94
N GLY A 55 -45.62 7.12 23.93
CA GLY A 55 -46.81 7.91 24.24
C GLY A 55 -47.28 8.83 23.10
N GLU A 56 -46.64 8.78 21.92
CA GLU A 56 -47.17 9.42 20.72
C GLU A 56 -48.56 8.86 20.42
N SER A 57 -49.53 9.72 20.12
CA SER A 57 -50.93 9.36 19.84
C SER A 57 -51.22 9.23 18.34
N ASN A 58 -50.40 9.84 17.49
CA ASN A 58 -50.49 9.74 16.05
C ASN A 58 -49.82 8.46 15.53
N ASP A 59 -50.64 7.46 15.17
CA ASP A 59 -50.18 6.16 14.69
C ASP A 59 -49.28 6.24 13.45
N VAL A 60 -49.48 7.23 12.57
CA VAL A 60 -48.65 7.41 11.37
C VAL A 60 -47.23 7.84 11.74
N VAL A 61 -47.09 8.75 12.71
CA VAL A 61 -45.79 9.21 13.21
C VAL A 61 -45.09 8.07 13.96
N ARG A 62 -45.82 7.35 14.81
CA ARG A 62 -45.29 6.20 15.56
C ARG A 62 -44.78 5.11 14.61
N SER A 63 -45.58 4.73 13.60
CA SER A 63 -45.18 3.73 12.62
C SER A 63 -43.95 4.13 11.80
N ARG A 64 -43.77 5.42 11.49
CA ARG A 64 -42.58 5.92 10.80
C ARG A 64 -41.34 5.84 11.68
N ALA A 65 -41.46 6.24 12.95
CA ALA A 65 -40.37 6.11 13.92
C ALA A 65 -39.95 4.63 14.09
N ASP A 66 -40.91 3.72 14.25
CA ASP A 66 -40.65 2.29 14.38
C ASP A 66 -39.98 1.68 13.13
N SER A 67 -40.42 2.10 11.92
CA SER A 67 -39.83 1.66 10.65
C SER A 67 -38.35 2.03 10.56
N LEU A 68 -38.04 3.31 10.78
CA LEU A 68 -36.66 3.82 10.76
C LEU A 68 -35.78 3.10 11.79
N CYS A 69 -36.24 3.00 13.04
CA CYS A 69 -35.47 2.36 14.10
C CYS A 69 -35.22 0.88 13.80
N THR A 70 -36.22 0.17 13.26
CA THR A 70 -36.07 -1.23 12.82
C THR A 70 -35.09 -1.37 11.66
N ALA A 71 -35.08 -0.42 10.72
CA ALA A 71 -34.14 -0.41 9.61
C ALA A 71 -32.70 -0.22 10.09
N VAL A 72 -32.47 0.72 11.02
CA VAL A 72 -31.17 0.93 11.67
C VAL A 72 -30.74 -0.31 12.44
N ASP A 73 -31.61 -0.91 13.25
CA ASP A 73 -31.30 -2.14 14.00
C ASP A 73 -30.88 -3.28 13.06
N ARG A 74 -31.53 -3.43 11.89
CA ARG A 74 -31.15 -4.44 10.89
C ARG A 74 -29.78 -4.15 10.26
N HIS A 75 -29.49 -2.87 9.99
CA HIS A 75 -28.17 -2.45 9.53
C HIS A 75 -27.09 -2.80 10.57
N MET A 76 -27.35 -2.54 11.86
CA MET A 76 -26.44 -2.87 12.95
C MET A 76 -26.33 -4.37 13.23
N ALA A 77 -27.43 -5.13 13.15
CA ALA A 77 -27.43 -6.58 13.38
C ALA A 77 -26.65 -7.35 12.31
N SER A 78 -26.57 -6.82 11.09
CA SER A 78 -25.68 -7.38 10.06
C SER A 78 -24.17 -7.18 10.35
N SER A 79 -23.83 -6.50 11.46
CA SER A 79 -22.47 -6.38 12.00
C SER A 79 -22.13 -7.45 13.04
N SER A 80 -23.10 -8.20 13.60
CA SER A 80 -22.86 -9.17 14.69
C SER A 80 -22.69 -10.62 14.23
N VAL A 81 -22.91 -10.94 12.95
CA VAL A 81 -22.68 -12.28 12.41
C VAL A 81 -21.21 -12.43 11.99
N GLY A 82 -20.33 -12.51 12.99
CA GLY A 82 -18.92 -12.82 12.82
C GLY A 82 -18.58 -14.25 13.27
N VAL A 83 -18.12 -15.06 12.32
CA VAL A 83 -17.03 -16.05 12.50
C VAL A 83 -17.25 -17.10 13.60
N SER A 84 -17.93 -18.20 13.25
CA SER A 84 -17.63 -19.52 13.81
C SER A 84 -17.62 -20.55 12.67
N GLY A 85 -16.50 -21.26 12.56
CA GLY A 85 -16.20 -22.12 11.42
C GLY A 85 -16.95 -23.44 11.40
N GLN A 86 -17.09 -24.01 10.21
CA GLN A 86 -16.72 -25.41 9.95
C GLN A 86 -16.80 -25.71 8.45
N SER A 87 -15.74 -26.32 7.95
CA SER A 87 -15.63 -26.96 6.65
C SER A 87 -16.75 -27.97 6.40
N LYS A 88 -17.40 -27.90 5.23
CA LYS A 88 -17.70 -29.08 4.38
C LYS A 88 -18.18 -28.66 2.99
N SER A 89 -17.52 -29.25 2.00
CA SER A 89 -17.83 -29.26 0.57
C SER A 89 -19.32 -29.45 0.26
N ARG A 90 -19.93 -28.58 -0.56
CA ARG A 90 -20.89 -29.00 -1.59
C ARG A 90 -21.31 -27.89 -2.57
N ARG A 91 -21.14 -28.22 -3.86
CA ARG A 91 -21.91 -27.88 -5.07
C ARG A 91 -22.14 -26.42 -5.47
N VAL A 92 -21.55 -26.12 -6.64
CA VAL A 92 -22.10 -25.27 -7.71
C VAL A 92 -23.62 -25.45 -7.84
N SER A 93 -24.38 -24.38 -7.62
CA SER A 93 -25.73 -24.16 -8.16
C SER A 93 -26.04 -22.66 -8.14
N GLU A 94 -26.46 -22.19 -9.31
CA GLU A 94 -27.18 -20.94 -9.64
C GLU A 94 -27.12 -19.76 -8.66
N VAL A 95 -26.42 -18.72 -9.10
CA VAL A 95 -26.52 -17.36 -8.55
C VAL A 95 -27.87 -16.78 -8.96
N ALA A 96 -28.90 -16.98 -8.14
CA ALA A 96 -30.01 -16.04 -8.09
C ALA A 96 -29.51 -14.73 -7.43
N PRO A 97 -29.87 -13.54 -7.96
CA PRO A 97 -29.46 -12.29 -7.35
C PRO A 97 -30.24 -12.11 -6.04
N SER A 98 -29.56 -12.20 -4.90
CA SER A 98 -30.14 -11.81 -3.62
C SER A 98 -30.30 -10.28 -3.60
N ASN A 99 -31.46 -9.82 -4.05
CA ASN A 99 -31.86 -8.42 -4.10
C ASN A 99 -32.07 -7.76 -2.71
N GLY A 100 -31.29 -8.13 -1.67
CA GLY A 100 -31.54 -7.64 -0.32
C GLY A 100 -30.47 -7.90 0.75
N ALA A 101 -29.26 -8.31 0.39
CA ALA A 101 -28.20 -8.44 1.39
C ALA A 101 -27.70 -7.05 1.84
N THR A 102 -28.00 -6.67 3.08
CA THR A 102 -27.54 -5.42 3.71
C THR A 102 -26.01 -5.38 3.74
N TYR A 103 -25.43 -4.33 3.13
CA TYR A 103 -23.98 -4.15 3.11
C TYR A 103 -23.54 -3.41 4.37
N SER A 104 -23.27 -4.19 5.43
CA SER A 104 -22.94 -3.70 6.77
C SER A 104 -21.56 -3.07 6.86
N PHE A 105 -21.33 -2.27 7.90
CA PHE A 105 -20.01 -1.72 8.18
C PHE A 105 -18.94 -2.78 8.37
N VAL A 106 -19.26 -3.92 9.00
CA VAL A 106 -18.29 -5.02 9.15
C VAL A 106 -17.90 -5.60 7.79
N THR A 107 -18.85 -5.75 6.87
CA THR A 107 -18.58 -6.20 5.50
C THR A 107 -17.71 -5.17 4.76
N TYR A 108 -18.05 -3.89 4.90
CA TYR A 108 -17.27 -2.78 4.36
C TYR A 108 -15.81 -2.78 4.87
N MET A 109 -15.62 -2.90 6.18
CA MET A 109 -14.30 -2.95 6.83
C MET A 109 -13.46 -4.13 6.36
N ASN A 110 -14.09 -5.31 6.22
CA ASN A 110 -13.42 -6.51 5.74
C ASN A 110 -12.96 -6.34 4.29
N ASP A 111 -13.83 -5.84 3.41
CA ASP A 111 -13.49 -5.59 2.01
C ASP A 111 -12.43 -4.49 1.87
N PHE A 112 -12.56 -3.40 2.64
CA PHE A 112 -11.57 -2.31 2.68
C PHE A 112 -10.21 -2.85 3.11
N THR A 113 -10.15 -3.62 4.20
CA THR A 113 -8.89 -4.17 4.71
C THR A 113 -8.27 -5.15 3.73
N ARG A 114 -9.09 -6.07 3.19
CA ARG A 114 -8.62 -7.13 2.28
C ARG A 114 -8.11 -6.58 0.96
N GLU A 115 -8.77 -5.60 0.38
CA GLU A 115 -8.43 -5.15 -0.98
C GLU A 115 -7.56 -3.89 -1.00
N ILE A 116 -7.83 -2.94 -0.10
CA ILE A 116 -7.20 -1.62 -0.12
C ILE A 116 -5.98 -1.63 0.80
N SER A 117 -6.14 -2.00 2.07
CA SER A 117 -5.03 -2.01 3.02
C SER A 117 -3.96 -3.04 2.64
N ALA A 118 -4.37 -4.24 2.20
CA ALA A 118 -3.42 -5.25 1.73
C ALA A 118 -2.58 -4.78 0.52
N ALA A 119 -3.19 -4.06 -0.43
CA ALA A 119 -2.47 -3.54 -1.59
C ALA A 119 -1.38 -2.51 -1.21
N ILE A 120 -1.60 -1.74 -0.13
CA ILE A 120 -0.61 -0.80 0.42
C ILE A 120 0.50 -1.55 1.15
N GLU A 121 0.19 -2.60 1.92
CA GLU A 121 1.20 -3.45 2.56
C GLU A 121 2.09 -4.17 1.53
N GLU A 122 1.50 -4.71 0.45
CA GLU A 122 2.25 -5.27 -0.67
C GLU A 122 3.22 -4.24 -1.28
N LEU A 123 2.78 -2.99 -1.47
CA LEU A 123 3.63 -1.92 -1.99
C LEU A 123 4.77 -1.56 -1.01
N LYS A 124 4.49 -1.51 0.29
CA LYS A 124 5.48 -1.25 1.34
C LYS A 124 6.60 -2.28 1.32
N GLU A 125 6.26 -3.56 1.15
CA GLU A 125 7.28 -4.62 1.02
C GLU A 125 8.11 -4.48 -0.25
N ASN A 126 7.50 -4.16 -1.40
CA ASN A 126 8.24 -3.91 -2.64
C ASN A 126 9.18 -2.69 -2.53
N ILE A 127 8.75 -1.63 -1.82
CA ILE A 127 9.58 -0.45 -1.53
C ILE A 127 10.80 -0.87 -0.70
N LYS A 128 10.62 -1.67 0.37
CA LYS A 128 11.73 -2.15 1.21
C LYS A 128 12.74 -2.99 0.42
N VAL A 129 12.27 -3.87 -0.46
CA VAL A 129 13.14 -4.67 -1.33
C VAL A 129 13.96 -3.77 -2.26
N THR A 130 13.31 -2.77 -2.86
CA THR A 130 13.96 -1.82 -3.77
C THR A 130 14.97 -0.93 -3.04
N GLU A 131 14.65 -0.47 -1.83
CA GLU A 131 15.55 0.31 -0.96
C GLU A 131 16.82 -0.48 -0.65
N LYS A 132 16.69 -1.76 -0.28
CA LYS A 132 17.85 -2.65 -0.03
C LYS A 132 18.69 -2.86 -1.28
N ALA A 133 18.04 -3.09 -2.43
CA ALA A 133 18.75 -3.25 -3.70
C ALA A 133 19.54 -1.99 -4.07
N LYS A 134 18.95 -0.81 -3.86
CA LYS A 134 19.61 0.48 -4.07
C LYS A 134 20.83 0.66 -3.17
N THR A 135 20.69 0.43 -1.87
CA THR A 135 21.82 0.55 -0.92
C THR A 135 22.97 -0.36 -1.32
N LYS A 136 22.68 -1.61 -1.69
CA LYS A 136 23.69 -2.55 -2.17
C LYS A 136 24.39 -2.07 -3.44
N HIS A 137 23.63 -1.52 -4.40
CA HIS A 137 24.17 -0.97 -5.63
C HIS A 137 25.09 0.24 -5.34
N ASP A 138 24.63 1.18 -4.53
CA ASP A 138 25.38 2.39 -4.16
C ASP A 138 26.70 2.03 -3.42
N GLU A 139 26.68 1.00 -2.56
CA GLU A 139 27.89 0.47 -1.91
C GLU A 139 28.90 -0.11 -2.92
N LEU A 140 28.44 -0.87 -3.92
CA LEU A 140 29.30 -1.43 -4.96
C LEU A 140 29.88 -0.33 -5.86
N VAL A 141 29.07 0.65 -6.24
CA VAL A 141 29.52 1.83 -7.01
C VAL A 141 30.60 2.59 -6.24
N SER A 142 30.41 2.80 -4.93
CA SER A 142 31.41 3.44 -4.07
C SER A 142 32.72 2.64 -3.99
N LYS A 143 32.64 1.32 -3.81
CA LYS A 143 33.82 0.42 -3.83
C LYS A 143 34.56 0.49 -5.17
N TYR A 144 33.84 0.46 -6.29
CA TYR A 144 34.43 0.60 -7.62
C TYR A 144 35.09 1.96 -7.81
N ALA A 145 34.43 3.05 -7.42
CA ALA A 145 34.97 4.41 -7.52
C ALA A 145 36.29 4.55 -6.74
N LYS A 146 36.35 4.02 -5.52
CA LYS A 146 37.59 3.96 -4.73
C LYS A 146 38.67 3.17 -5.44
N LYS A 147 38.36 1.99 -5.97
CA LYS A 147 39.35 1.16 -6.66
C LYS A 147 39.86 1.80 -7.94
N ARG A 148 38.99 2.47 -8.68
CA ARG A 148 39.37 3.26 -9.87
C ARG A 148 40.33 4.39 -9.50
N ALA A 149 40.06 5.12 -8.41
CA ALA A 149 40.96 6.16 -7.92
C ALA A 149 42.34 5.59 -7.53
N ASP A 150 42.39 4.44 -6.84
CA ASP A 150 43.63 3.76 -6.48
C ASP A 150 44.48 3.34 -7.70
N VAL A 151 43.83 2.93 -8.80
CA VAL A 151 44.51 2.58 -10.06
C VAL A 151 45.08 3.85 -10.70
N ASN A 152 44.28 4.91 -10.81
CA ASN A 152 44.72 6.19 -11.38
C ASN A 152 45.88 6.80 -10.58
N GLU A 153 45.84 6.71 -9.25
CA GLU A 153 46.92 7.19 -8.39
C GLU A 153 48.21 6.39 -8.61
N MET A 154 48.11 5.07 -8.74
CA MET A 154 49.26 4.21 -9.02
C MET A 154 49.86 4.50 -10.41
N GLU A 155 49.01 4.66 -11.42
CA GLU A 155 49.44 5.06 -12.78
C GLU A 155 50.22 6.37 -12.75
N THR A 156 49.68 7.38 -12.07
CA THR A 156 50.32 8.69 -11.91
C THR A 156 51.67 8.57 -11.18
N LYS A 157 51.76 7.74 -10.14
CA LYS A 157 53.01 7.50 -9.39
C LYS A 157 54.08 6.81 -10.24
N LEU A 158 53.69 5.83 -11.06
CA LEU A 158 54.60 5.11 -11.95
C LEU A 158 55.09 6.03 -13.08
N ALA A 159 54.19 6.80 -13.69
CA ALA A 159 54.50 7.79 -14.71
C ALA A 159 55.51 8.83 -14.20
N LYS A 160 55.30 9.39 -13.00
CA LYS A 160 56.24 10.34 -12.36
C LYS A 160 57.64 9.75 -12.11
N LYS A 161 57.76 8.44 -11.99
CA LYS A 161 59.04 7.73 -11.80
C LYS A 161 59.66 7.20 -13.10
N ASN A 162 59.07 7.54 -14.27
CA ASN A 162 59.43 6.97 -15.57
C ASN A 162 59.44 5.43 -15.57
N GLN A 163 58.61 4.80 -14.73
CA GLN A 163 58.49 3.35 -14.66
C GLN A 163 57.42 2.88 -15.65
N GLY A 164 57.76 1.91 -16.49
CA GLY A 164 56.82 1.31 -17.44
C GLY A 164 55.67 0.58 -16.74
N ILE A 165 54.44 0.94 -17.09
CA ILE A 165 53.21 0.33 -16.57
C ILE A 165 53.00 -1.10 -17.09
N ALA A 166 53.47 -1.40 -18.30
CA ALA A 166 53.27 -2.69 -18.98
C ALA A 166 53.85 -3.89 -18.22
N ASN A 167 54.95 -3.69 -17.49
CA ASN A 167 55.67 -4.77 -16.80
C ASN A 167 55.52 -4.69 -15.27
N ASN A 168 54.62 -3.84 -14.75
CA ASN A 168 54.43 -3.72 -13.31
C ASN A 168 53.34 -4.69 -12.80
N PRO A 169 53.71 -5.79 -12.12
CA PRO A 169 52.72 -6.80 -11.69
C PRO A 169 51.70 -6.24 -10.70
N LYS A 170 52.08 -5.30 -9.84
CA LYS A 170 51.16 -4.67 -8.88
C LYS A 170 50.11 -3.81 -9.58
N PHE A 171 50.49 -3.12 -10.66
CA PHE A 171 49.56 -2.35 -11.48
C PHE A 171 48.57 -3.27 -12.19
N ALA A 172 49.06 -4.34 -12.82
CA ALA A 172 48.22 -5.34 -13.47
C ALA A 172 47.19 -5.97 -12.51
N THR A 173 47.60 -6.34 -11.29
CA THR A 173 46.68 -6.86 -10.26
C THR A 173 45.60 -5.84 -9.88
N LYS A 174 45.96 -4.58 -9.63
CA LYS A 174 44.97 -3.55 -9.28
C LYS A 174 43.97 -3.27 -10.41
N VAL A 175 44.44 -3.32 -11.66
CA VAL A 175 43.60 -3.20 -12.86
C VAL A 175 42.61 -4.35 -12.95
N ALA A 176 43.07 -5.60 -12.78
CA ALA A 176 42.20 -6.77 -12.79
C ALA A 176 41.11 -6.70 -11.70
N GLU A 177 41.48 -6.28 -10.48
CA GLU A 177 40.52 -6.09 -9.38
C GLU A 177 39.49 -4.99 -9.67
N ARG A 178 39.91 -3.89 -10.30
CA ARG A 178 38.99 -2.81 -10.75
C ARG A 178 38.01 -3.34 -11.79
N ASP A 179 38.49 -4.13 -12.76
CA ASP A 179 37.66 -4.62 -13.87
C ASP A 179 36.68 -5.71 -13.40
N ALA A 180 37.09 -6.54 -12.44
CA ALA A 180 36.19 -7.45 -11.74
C ALA A 180 35.07 -6.69 -11.01
N LEU A 181 35.41 -5.62 -10.27
CA LEU A 181 34.41 -4.76 -9.62
C LEU A 181 33.51 -4.04 -10.63
N LYS A 182 34.05 -3.60 -11.76
CA LYS A 182 33.26 -2.98 -12.83
C LYS A 182 32.16 -3.92 -13.32
N THR A 183 32.54 -5.16 -13.64
CA THR A 183 31.61 -6.20 -14.08
C THR A 183 30.52 -6.46 -13.03
N GLN A 184 30.90 -6.47 -11.75
CA GLN A 184 29.94 -6.64 -10.65
C GLN A 184 28.97 -5.45 -10.51
N VAL A 185 29.44 -4.22 -10.69
CA VAL A 185 28.60 -3.02 -10.68
C VAL A 185 27.61 -3.03 -11.85
N GLU A 186 28.06 -3.37 -13.05
CA GLU A 186 27.21 -3.46 -14.24
C GLU A 186 26.09 -4.50 -14.04
N ALA A 187 26.43 -5.69 -13.53
CA ALA A 187 25.44 -6.72 -13.23
C ALA A 187 24.46 -6.33 -12.11
N ASP A 188 24.90 -5.55 -11.11
CA ASP A 188 24.03 -5.11 -10.01
C ASP A 188 23.14 -3.92 -10.44
N ASP A 189 23.60 -3.04 -11.33
CA ASP A 189 22.78 -1.98 -11.95
C ASP A 189 21.59 -2.57 -12.70
N GLU A 190 21.82 -3.61 -13.52
CA GLU A 190 20.73 -4.31 -14.23
C GLU A 190 19.70 -4.91 -13.26
N ARG A 191 20.16 -5.57 -12.19
CA ARG A 191 19.29 -6.15 -11.16
C ARG A 191 18.52 -5.08 -10.41
N PHE A 192 19.16 -3.97 -10.07
CA PHE A 192 18.51 -2.85 -9.41
C PHE A 192 17.45 -2.22 -10.32
N ARG A 193 17.77 -1.94 -11.59
CA ARG A 193 16.79 -1.41 -12.56
C ARG A 193 15.59 -2.33 -12.75
N ALA A 194 15.81 -3.65 -12.83
CA ALA A 194 14.72 -4.61 -12.89
C ALA A 194 13.82 -4.54 -11.65
N THR A 195 14.42 -4.53 -10.46
CA THR A 195 13.70 -4.42 -9.17
C THR A 195 12.93 -3.10 -9.08
N TYR A 196 13.55 -2.00 -9.49
CA TYR A 196 12.94 -0.67 -9.48
C TYR A 196 11.75 -0.58 -10.45
N ASN A 197 11.86 -1.16 -11.65
CA ASN A 197 10.77 -1.21 -12.62
C ASN A 197 9.57 -2.03 -12.10
N VAL A 198 9.83 -3.16 -11.42
CA VAL A 198 8.77 -3.93 -10.75
C VAL A 198 8.07 -3.08 -9.69
N MET A 199 8.82 -2.32 -8.88
CA MET A 199 8.24 -1.41 -7.90
C MET A 199 7.37 -0.32 -8.54
N LEU A 200 7.78 0.26 -9.68
CA LEU A 200 6.97 1.25 -10.41
C LEU A 200 5.67 0.66 -10.98
N GLN A 201 5.73 -0.56 -11.49
CA GLN A 201 4.53 -1.28 -11.95
C GLN A 201 3.59 -1.56 -10.77
N LYS A 202 4.12 -2.06 -9.66
CA LYS A 202 3.35 -2.33 -8.45
C LYS A 202 2.73 -1.07 -7.86
N ARG A 203 3.44 0.06 -7.86
CA ARG A 203 2.90 1.36 -7.49
C ARG A 203 1.65 1.70 -8.30
N SER A 204 1.71 1.54 -9.62
CA SER A 204 0.58 1.85 -10.51
C SER A 204 -0.62 0.93 -10.24
N GLN A 205 -0.36 -0.37 -10.07
CA GLN A 205 -1.39 -1.35 -9.71
C GLN A 205 -2.03 -1.05 -8.35
N THR A 206 -1.22 -0.74 -7.33
CA THR A 206 -1.71 -0.38 -5.99
C THR A 206 -2.56 0.88 -6.04
N LEU A 207 -2.13 1.92 -6.76
CA LEU A 207 -2.91 3.16 -6.89
C LEU A 207 -4.29 2.86 -7.50
N GLN A 208 -4.35 2.04 -8.55
CA GLN A 208 -5.60 1.64 -9.17
C GLN A 208 -6.48 0.81 -8.22
N ARG A 209 -5.90 -0.16 -7.50
CA ARG A 209 -6.62 -0.97 -6.50
C ARG A 209 -7.19 -0.12 -5.37
N VAL A 210 -6.42 0.85 -4.88
CA VAL A 210 -6.83 1.75 -3.80
C VAL A 210 -7.98 2.64 -4.24
N VAL A 211 -7.86 3.30 -5.39
CA VAL A 211 -8.91 4.19 -5.92
C VAL A 211 -10.18 3.41 -6.24
N ASN A 212 -10.06 2.31 -6.98
CA ASN A 212 -11.21 1.50 -7.37
C ASN A 212 -11.88 0.83 -6.18
N GLY A 213 -11.09 0.34 -5.22
CA GLY A 213 -11.58 -0.25 -3.99
C GLY A 213 -12.35 0.78 -3.16
N LEU A 214 -11.78 1.97 -2.95
CA LEU A 214 -12.44 3.04 -2.21
C LEU A 214 -13.75 3.44 -2.89
N GLN A 215 -13.75 3.66 -4.20
CA GLN A 215 -14.97 3.96 -4.95
C GLN A 215 -16.01 2.84 -4.81
N THR A 216 -15.62 1.60 -5.07
CA THR A 216 -16.55 0.46 -5.09
C THR A 216 -17.16 0.22 -3.73
N TYR A 217 -16.35 0.12 -2.68
CA TYR A 217 -16.81 -0.27 -1.36
C TYR A 217 -17.48 0.88 -0.63
N SER A 218 -16.99 2.12 -0.76
CA SER A 218 -17.64 3.27 -0.16
C SER A 218 -18.99 3.57 -0.83
N VAL A 219 -19.10 3.48 -2.17
CA VAL A 219 -20.40 3.66 -2.84
C VAL A 219 -21.39 2.60 -2.39
N LYS A 220 -20.98 1.32 -2.31
CA LYS A 220 -21.84 0.25 -1.82
C LYS A 220 -22.34 0.52 -0.40
N TYR A 221 -21.43 0.89 0.51
CA TYR A 221 -21.76 1.18 1.90
C TYR A 221 -22.67 2.40 2.04
N TYR A 222 -22.30 3.56 1.49
CA TYR A 222 -23.11 4.77 1.62
C TYR A 222 -24.46 4.69 0.89
N THR A 223 -24.55 3.94 -0.21
CA THR A 223 -25.84 3.67 -0.86
C THR A 223 -26.73 2.82 0.03
N ASN A 224 -26.17 1.79 0.69
CA ASN A 224 -26.92 0.97 1.64
C ASN A 224 -27.37 1.81 2.84
N LEU A 225 -26.46 2.60 3.41
CA LEU A 225 -26.73 3.50 4.52
C LEU A 225 -27.84 4.50 4.20
N SER A 226 -27.78 5.12 3.01
CA SER A 226 -28.81 6.05 2.55
C SER A 226 -30.18 5.38 2.43
N ARG A 227 -30.26 4.11 2.00
CA ARG A 227 -31.54 3.39 1.94
C ARG A 227 -32.07 3.09 3.35
N THR A 228 -31.19 2.73 4.28
CA THR A 228 -31.56 2.54 5.69
C THR A 228 -32.19 3.82 6.26
N MET A 229 -31.61 4.99 5.96
CA MET A 229 -32.12 6.28 6.45
C MET A 229 -33.38 6.79 5.76
N GLN A 230 -33.77 6.20 4.62
CA GLN A 230 -35.00 6.55 3.90
C GLN A 230 -36.19 5.64 4.26
N SER A 231 -35.98 4.65 5.14
CA SER A 231 -37.00 3.70 5.60
C SER A 231 -37.87 4.28 6.71
#